data_AF-A0A8B9TK97-F1
#
_entry.id   AF-A0A8B9TK97-F1
#
_cell.length_a   1.000
_cell.length_b   1.000
_cell.length_c   1.000
_cell.angle_alpha   90.00
_cell.angle_beta   90.00
_cell.angle_gamma   90.00
#
_symmetry.space_group_name_H-M   'P 1'
#
loop_
_entity.id
_entity.type
_entity.pdbx_description
1 polymer ?
#
loop_
_entity_poly.entity_id
_entity_poly.type
_entity_poly.pdbx_seq_one_letter_code
_entity_poly.pdbx_strand_id
1 'polypeptide(L)'
;MGKSESQMDITEMNTPKPKKKLRWSGLEIGLTVVVILLAIVAITMIVLYATYDDGICKTSDCIKSAARIIENMDTTAEPCNDFYQYACGGWLKKNVIPETSSRYSNFDILRDELEVVLKDVLDTPKSNDITAVQKAKTLYSSCINETTIDSRGGMPLIKLLPNISDWPVATNNWESSYGAAWTAETAIAELNSRYGKKVLINFFVGTDDKNSTTHIIHIDQPGLGLPSRDYYECTGAYKEACSAYVDFMISVAKLILQERNISFNETQISEEMKKVMDLEKEIANATTKSEDRNDPLLLYNKMTLAQLQNNFSLEINHTVFNWSKFINNIMSTVQIKVENTEDVVVYDPEYLTKLKSILNKYTPRHFMAQHQKLLFGGAVQTMSTATWKMQWDGYT
;
A
#
# COMPACT_ATOMS: atom_id res chain seq x y z
N MET A 1 -16.43 -75.08 -58.18
CA MET A 1 -16.12 -74.31 -59.40
C MET A 1 -14.75 -73.68 -59.17
N GLY A 2 -13.67 -73.90 -59.92
CA GLY A 2 -13.27 -74.82 -60.98
C GLY A 2 -11.74 -74.95 -60.89
N LYS A 3 -11.17 -76.15 -61.12
CA LYS A 3 -10.21 -76.49 -62.22
C LYS A 3 -9.22 -75.36 -62.58
N SER A 4 -7.90 -75.58 -62.64
CA SER A 4 -7.24 -76.70 -63.32
C SER A 4 -5.81 -77.01 -62.83
N GLU A 5 -5.42 -78.27 -63.07
CA GLU A 5 -4.06 -78.80 -63.30
C GLU A 5 -3.34 -77.99 -64.40
N SER A 6 -2.03 -78.00 -64.64
CA SER A 6 -0.91 -78.95 -64.52
C SER A 6 0.41 -78.11 -64.46
N GLN A 7 1.66 -78.55 -64.33
CA GLN A 7 2.36 -79.80 -64.58
C GLN A 7 3.74 -79.72 -63.87
N MET A 8 4.29 -80.87 -63.50
CA MET A 8 5.61 -81.05 -62.87
C MET A 8 6.75 -80.57 -63.76
N ASP A 9 7.76 -79.95 -63.13
CA ASP A 9 9.13 -79.93 -63.63
C ASP A 9 10.06 -80.51 -62.54
N ILE A 10 10.92 -81.43 -62.97
CA ILE A 10 11.81 -82.22 -62.11
C ILE A 10 13.17 -81.51 -62.12
N THR A 11 13.59 -80.97 -60.97
CA THR A 11 15.00 -80.60 -60.77
C THR A 11 15.50 -80.98 -59.38
N GLU A 12 16.45 -81.91 -59.42
CA GLU A 12 17.56 -82.22 -58.51
C GLU A 12 17.43 -82.06 -56.98
N MET A 13 17.62 -83.21 -56.32
CA MET A 13 17.97 -83.35 -54.91
C MET A 13 19.23 -82.55 -54.55
N ASN A 14 19.14 -81.71 -53.52
CA ASN A 14 20.27 -81.42 -52.64
C ASN A 14 19.82 -81.51 -51.18
N THR A 15 20.07 -82.67 -50.58
CA THR A 15 19.97 -82.94 -49.14
C THR A 15 20.79 -81.92 -48.32
N PRO A 16 20.29 -81.45 -47.15
CA PRO A 16 21.03 -80.54 -46.30
C PRO A 16 22.31 -81.22 -45.79
N LYS A 17 23.48 -80.64 -46.10
CA LYS A 17 24.75 -81.07 -45.49
C LYS A 17 24.67 -80.92 -43.97
N PRO A 18 25.25 -81.85 -43.19
CA PRO A 18 25.30 -81.73 -41.73
C PRO A 18 26.09 -80.47 -41.37
N LYS A 19 25.51 -79.61 -40.52
CA LYS A 19 26.21 -78.44 -39.95
C LYS A 19 27.49 -78.94 -39.28
N LYS A 20 28.66 -78.60 -39.85
CA LYS A 20 29.97 -78.81 -39.21
C LYS A 20 29.92 -78.16 -37.84
N LYS A 21 30.15 -78.93 -36.77
CA LYS A 21 30.44 -78.39 -35.43
C LYS A 21 31.65 -77.47 -35.56
N LEU A 22 31.41 -76.16 -35.43
CA LEU A 22 32.45 -75.14 -35.45
C LEU A 22 33.39 -75.44 -34.28
N ARG A 23 34.60 -75.92 -34.58
CA ARG A 23 35.61 -76.29 -33.59
C ARG A 23 36.53 -75.08 -33.46
N TRP A 24 36.16 -74.17 -32.57
CA TRP A 24 36.89 -72.92 -32.31
C TRP A 24 38.33 -73.24 -31.92
N SER A 25 39.29 -72.51 -32.48
CA SER A 25 40.68 -72.62 -32.00
C SER A 25 40.78 -72.00 -30.60
N GLY A 26 41.67 -72.48 -29.73
CA GLY A 26 41.84 -71.92 -28.39
C GLY A 26 42.10 -70.40 -28.38
N LEU A 27 42.64 -69.87 -29.48
CA LEU A 27 42.87 -68.44 -29.70
C LEU A 27 41.56 -67.65 -29.93
N GLU A 28 40.60 -68.20 -30.68
CA GLU A 28 39.32 -67.52 -30.96
C GLU A 28 38.43 -67.48 -29.72
N ILE A 29 38.46 -68.55 -28.90
CA ILE A 29 37.78 -68.61 -27.59
C ILE A 29 38.42 -67.58 -26.64
N GLY A 30 39.75 -67.48 -26.62
CA GLY A 30 40.46 -66.48 -25.82
C GLY A 30 40.09 -65.04 -26.21
N LEU A 31 40.03 -64.75 -27.52
CA LEU A 31 39.69 -63.41 -28.01
C LEU A 31 38.23 -63.02 -27.71
N THR A 32 37.29 -63.95 -27.87
CA THR A 32 35.88 -63.71 -27.52
C THR A 32 35.69 -63.47 -26.02
N VAL A 33 36.40 -64.21 -25.16
CA VAL A 33 36.37 -63.99 -23.72
C VAL A 33 36.92 -62.61 -23.34
N VAL A 34 38.01 -62.16 -23.96
CA VAL A 34 38.57 -60.81 -23.72
C VAL A 34 37.61 -59.71 -24.18
N VAL A 35 36.97 -59.86 -25.34
CA VAL A 35 35.97 -58.90 -25.83
C VAL A 35 34.75 -58.85 -24.92
N ILE A 36 34.28 -60.00 -24.43
CA ILE A 36 33.17 -60.07 -23.46
C ILE A 36 33.56 -59.40 -22.14
N LEU A 37 34.77 -59.64 -21.62
CA LEU A 37 35.25 -59.00 -20.40
C LEU A 37 35.34 -57.47 -20.54
N LEU A 38 35.87 -56.98 -21.67
CA LEU A 38 35.91 -55.55 -21.96
C LEU A 38 34.52 -54.94 -22.10
N ALA A 39 33.58 -55.65 -22.72
CA ALA A 39 32.19 -55.22 -22.81
C ALA A 39 31.51 -55.17 -21.43
N ILE A 40 31.76 -56.15 -20.56
CA ILE A 40 31.25 -56.15 -19.17
C ILE A 40 31.82 -54.96 -18.41
N VAL A 41 33.13 -54.70 -18.49
CA VAL A 41 33.76 -53.54 -17.83
C VAL A 41 33.16 -52.22 -18.33
N ALA A 42 33.01 -52.07 -19.65
CA ALA A 42 32.38 -50.89 -20.24
C ALA A 42 30.93 -50.71 -19.78
N ILE A 43 30.13 -51.79 -19.75
CA ILE A 43 28.76 -51.75 -19.25
C ILE A 43 28.72 -51.40 -17.76
N THR A 44 29.60 -51.97 -16.94
CA THR A 44 29.65 -51.64 -15.51
C THR A 44 30.06 -50.19 -15.26
N MET A 45 30.99 -49.63 -16.04
CA MET A 45 31.36 -48.21 -15.96
C MET A 45 30.22 -47.30 -16.39
N ILE A 46 29.48 -47.66 -17.46
CA ILE A 46 28.30 -46.91 -17.91
C ILE A 46 27.20 -46.96 -16.84
N VAL A 47 26.95 -48.13 -16.23
CA VAL A 47 25.97 -48.29 -15.17
C VAL A 47 26.40 -47.50 -13.92
N LEU A 48 27.67 -47.56 -13.51
CA LEU A 48 28.21 -46.76 -12.41
C LEU A 48 28.06 -45.26 -12.66
N TYR A 49 28.35 -44.80 -13.88
CA TYR A 49 28.21 -43.38 -14.23
C TYR A 49 26.74 -42.94 -14.33
N ALA A 50 25.86 -43.79 -14.87
CA ALA A 50 24.43 -43.49 -15.01
C ALA A 50 23.66 -43.60 -13.68
N THR A 51 24.18 -44.35 -12.70
CA THR A 51 23.61 -44.47 -11.35
C THR A 51 24.34 -43.62 -10.32
N TYR A 52 25.35 -42.85 -10.74
CA TYR A 52 26.07 -41.93 -9.89
C TYR A 52 25.18 -40.71 -9.57
N ASP A 53 24.68 -40.68 -8.34
CA ASP A 53 24.01 -39.52 -7.75
C ASP A 53 25.03 -38.72 -6.94
N ASP A 54 25.31 -37.49 -7.38
CA ASP A 54 26.18 -36.55 -6.65
C ASP A 54 25.47 -35.90 -5.45
N GLY A 55 24.19 -36.22 -5.23
CA GLY A 55 23.35 -35.64 -4.19
C GLY A 55 22.96 -34.19 -4.47
N ILE A 56 23.23 -33.67 -5.67
CA ILE A 56 22.93 -32.30 -6.06
C ILE A 56 21.56 -32.24 -6.73
N CYS A 57 20.68 -31.40 -6.19
CA CYS A 57 19.39 -31.15 -6.80
C CYS A 57 19.53 -30.44 -8.16
N LYS A 58 19.10 -31.11 -9.23
CA LYS A 58 19.15 -30.59 -10.63
C LYS A 58 17.76 -30.28 -11.20
N THR A 59 16.73 -30.22 -10.34
CA THR A 59 15.39 -29.83 -10.79
C THR A 59 15.37 -28.37 -11.25
N SER A 60 14.41 -28.02 -12.11
CA SER A 60 14.28 -26.63 -12.61
C SER A 60 14.16 -25.62 -11.46
N ASP A 61 13.40 -25.95 -10.41
CA ASP A 61 13.17 -25.05 -9.27
C ASP A 61 14.43 -24.87 -8.41
N CYS A 62 15.22 -25.94 -8.22
CA CYS A 62 16.51 -25.86 -7.55
C CYS A 62 17.49 -24.96 -8.31
N ILE A 63 17.58 -25.12 -9.63
CA ILE A 63 18.48 -24.32 -10.46
C ILE A 63 18.07 -22.83 -10.44
N LYS A 64 16.79 -22.52 -10.60
CA LYS A 64 16.29 -21.13 -10.54
C LYS A 64 16.55 -20.49 -9.17
N SER A 65 16.32 -21.23 -8.09
CA SER A 65 16.54 -20.75 -6.74
C SER A 65 18.02 -20.51 -6.46
N ALA A 66 18.89 -21.45 -6.84
CA ALA A 66 20.33 -21.33 -6.68
C ALA A 66 20.90 -20.16 -7.50
N ALA A 67 20.46 -20.00 -8.76
CA ALA A 67 20.85 -18.86 -9.59
C ALA A 67 20.52 -17.52 -8.93
N ARG A 68 19.29 -17.37 -8.42
CA ARG A 68 18.88 -16.14 -7.69
C ARG A 68 19.73 -15.87 -6.45
N ILE A 69 20.07 -16.90 -5.67
CA ILE A 69 20.93 -16.76 -4.49
C ILE A 69 22.31 -16.27 -4.90
N ILE A 70 22.91 -16.92 -5.90
CA ILE A 70 24.26 -16.61 -6.39
C ILE A 70 24.32 -15.21 -7.00
N GLU A 71 23.29 -14.77 -7.73
CA GLU A 71 23.25 -13.43 -8.33
C GLU A 71 23.15 -12.31 -7.29
N ASN A 72 22.48 -12.57 -6.16
CA ASN A 72 22.25 -11.54 -5.15
C ASN A 72 23.41 -11.43 -4.15
N MET A 73 24.13 -12.52 -3.91
CA MET A 73 25.22 -12.56 -2.94
C MET A 73 26.52 -11.92 -3.45
N ASP A 74 27.33 -11.44 -2.52
CA ASP A 74 28.71 -11.00 -2.74
C ASP A 74 29.66 -11.92 -1.97
N THR A 75 30.24 -12.90 -2.66
CA THR A 75 31.16 -13.88 -2.06
C THR A 75 32.50 -13.29 -1.63
N THR A 76 32.76 -12.01 -1.91
CA THR A 76 34.00 -11.34 -1.47
C THR A 76 33.89 -10.78 -0.05
N ALA A 77 32.67 -10.63 0.48
CA ALA A 77 32.42 -10.21 1.85
C ALA A 77 32.42 -11.41 2.81
N GLU A 78 32.98 -11.23 4.01
CA GLU A 78 32.99 -12.28 5.04
C GLU A 78 31.62 -12.32 5.76
N PRO A 79 30.88 -13.45 5.70
CA PRO A 79 29.52 -13.52 6.23
C PRO A 79 29.43 -13.30 7.75
N CYS A 80 30.49 -13.65 8.49
CA CYS A 80 30.55 -13.45 9.94
C CYS A 80 30.80 -11.98 10.35
N ASN A 81 31.25 -11.13 9.40
CA ASN A 81 31.50 -9.71 9.65
C ASN A 81 30.31 -8.86 9.21
N ASP A 82 29.81 -9.09 7.99
CA ASP A 82 28.63 -8.42 7.45
C ASP A 82 27.83 -9.38 6.58
N PHE A 83 26.86 -10.04 7.22
CA PHE A 83 25.99 -10.99 6.52
C PHE A 83 25.07 -10.30 5.50
N TYR A 84 24.76 -9.01 5.68
CA TYR A 84 23.92 -8.27 4.73
C TYR A 84 24.70 -8.00 3.44
N GLN A 85 25.94 -7.53 3.53
CA GLN A 85 26.79 -7.37 2.35
C GLN A 85 27.05 -8.73 1.68
N TYR A 86 27.34 -9.79 2.43
CA TYR A 86 27.51 -11.12 1.86
C TYR A 86 26.25 -11.61 1.12
N ALA A 87 25.07 -11.47 1.71
CA ALA A 87 23.84 -12.01 1.12
C ALA A 87 23.24 -11.12 0.03
N CYS A 88 23.48 -9.81 0.06
CA CYS A 88 22.80 -8.82 -0.79
C CYS A 88 23.74 -7.94 -1.63
N GLY A 89 25.05 -8.02 -1.44
CA GLY A 89 26.01 -7.12 -2.09
C GLY A 89 25.99 -7.17 -3.62
N GLY A 90 25.76 -8.36 -4.19
CA GLY A 90 25.55 -8.52 -5.63
C GLY A 90 24.30 -7.79 -6.12
N TRP A 91 23.20 -7.89 -5.36
CA TRP A 91 21.95 -7.19 -5.66
C TRP A 91 22.10 -5.67 -5.55
N LEU A 92 22.76 -5.17 -4.50
CA LEU A 92 22.98 -3.73 -4.28
C LEU A 92 23.82 -3.10 -5.41
N LYS A 93 24.77 -3.86 -5.96
CA LYS A 93 25.60 -3.39 -7.08
C LYS A 93 24.84 -3.36 -8.42
N LYS A 94 23.86 -4.24 -8.60
CA LYS A 94 23.11 -4.41 -9.86
C LYS A 94 21.90 -3.49 -9.95
N ASN A 95 21.29 -3.12 -8.82
CA ASN A 95 20.01 -2.41 -8.79
C ASN A 95 20.18 -0.95 -8.36
N VAL A 96 19.47 -0.07 -9.07
CA VAL A 96 19.28 1.34 -8.70
C VAL A 96 17.83 1.51 -8.32
N ILE A 97 17.56 2.31 -7.28
CA ILE A 97 16.18 2.61 -6.87
C ILE A 97 15.51 3.37 -8.04
N PRO A 98 14.40 2.87 -8.60
CA PRO A 98 13.68 3.58 -9.65
C PRO A 98 13.16 4.93 -9.17
N GLU A 99 13.08 5.93 -10.05
CA GLU A 99 12.63 7.30 -9.70
C GLU A 99 11.22 7.36 -9.07
N THR A 100 10.37 6.38 -9.38
CA THR A 100 9.01 6.27 -8.83
C THR A 100 8.95 5.57 -7.47
N SER A 101 10.09 5.14 -6.93
CA SER A 101 10.20 4.35 -5.71
C SER A 101 11.04 5.07 -4.65
N SER A 102 10.54 5.14 -3.41
CA SER A 102 11.30 5.68 -2.27
C SER A 102 12.24 4.66 -1.62
N ARG A 103 12.04 3.38 -1.93
CA ARG A 103 12.89 2.25 -1.55
C ARG A 103 12.74 1.16 -2.60
N TYR A 104 13.75 0.32 -2.74
CA TYR A 104 13.67 -0.83 -3.64
C TYR A 104 14.30 -2.06 -2.99
N SER A 105 13.60 -3.19 -3.09
CA SER A 105 13.98 -4.45 -2.48
C SER A 105 13.28 -5.61 -3.20
N ASN A 106 13.59 -6.84 -2.80
CA ASN A 106 12.86 -8.01 -3.30
C ASN A 106 11.35 -7.95 -3.02
N PHE A 107 10.90 -7.26 -1.97
CA PHE A 107 9.47 -7.07 -1.72
C PHE A 107 8.82 -6.12 -2.73
N ASP A 108 9.54 -5.06 -3.11
CA ASP A 108 9.05 -4.09 -4.09
C ASP A 108 9.02 -4.72 -5.49
N ILE A 109 10.03 -5.51 -5.87
CA ILE A 109 10.03 -6.30 -7.12
C ILE A 109 8.81 -7.23 -7.19
N LEU A 110 8.53 -7.97 -6.11
CA LEU A 110 7.37 -8.86 -6.09
C LEU A 110 6.04 -8.10 -6.15
N ARG A 111 5.98 -6.88 -5.58
CA ARG A 111 4.82 -6.00 -5.72
C ARG A 111 4.65 -5.54 -7.16
N ASP A 112 5.73 -5.11 -7.83
CA ASP A 112 5.70 -4.68 -9.22
C ASP A 112 5.25 -5.83 -10.15
N GLU A 113 5.76 -7.05 -9.94
CA GLU A 113 5.33 -8.25 -10.67
C GLU A 113 3.85 -8.58 -10.43
N LEU A 114 3.37 -8.43 -9.19
CA LEU A 114 1.95 -8.61 -8.86
C LEU A 114 1.08 -7.55 -9.53
N GLU A 115 1.52 -6.30 -9.59
CA GLU A 115 0.80 -5.20 -10.25
C GLU A 115 0.60 -5.46 -11.75
N VAL A 116 1.56 -6.12 -12.42
CA VAL A 116 1.40 -6.59 -13.81
C VAL A 116 0.25 -7.60 -13.92
N VAL A 117 0.20 -8.59 -13.03
CA VAL A 117 -0.89 -9.58 -13.01
C VAL A 117 -2.24 -8.91 -12.73
N LEU A 118 -2.29 -7.98 -11.78
CA LEU A 118 -3.49 -7.22 -11.45
C LEU A 118 -3.96 -6.38 -12.65
N LYS A 119 -3.04 -5.73 -13.35
CA LYS A 119 -3.33 -5.01 -14.59
C LYS A 119 -4.00 -5.95 -15.59
N ASP A 120 -3.41 -7.10 -15.89
CA ASP A 120 -3.92 -8.03 -16.89
C ASP A 120 -5.35 -8.50 -16.59
N VAL A 121 -5.64 -8.83 -15.33
CA VAL A 121 -6.98 -9.32 -14.95
C VAL A 121 -8.03 -8.23 -14.86
N LEU A 122 -7.64 -6.96 -14.66
CA LEU A 122 -8.55 -5.81 -14.57
C LEU A 122 -8.84 -5.15 -15.93
N ASP A 123 -7.87 -5.15 -16.85
CA ASP A 123 -7.95 -4.44 -18.14
C ASP A 123 -8.87 -5.15 -19.16
N THR A 124 -9.07 -6.47 -19.02
CA THR A 124 -9.86 -7.26 -19.99
C THR A 124 -11.27 -7.57 -19.46
N PRO A 125 -12.34 -6.88 -19.89
CA PRO A 125 -13.71 -7.22 -19.49
C PRO A 125 -14.13 -8.58 -20.09
N LYS A 126 -14.80 -9.42 -19.30
CA LYS A 126 -15.33 -10.72 -19.77
C LYS A 126 -16.85 -10.73 -19.68
N SER A 127 -17.50 -11.31 -20.68
CA SER A 127 -18.96 -11.37 -20.76
C SER A 127 -19.63 -12.13 -19.61
N ASN A 128 -18.87 -12.98 -18.91
CA ASN A 128 -19.32 -13.78 -17.78
C ASN A 128 -18.81 -13.29 -16.41
N ASP A 129 -18.28 -12.07 -16.31
CA ASP A 129 -17.84 -11.51 -15.03
C ASP A 129 -19.04 -11.36 -14.06
N ILE A 130 -18.89 -11.82 -12.82
CA ILE A 130 -19.86 -11.53 -11.75
C ILE A 130 -19.85 -10.04 -11.41
N THR A 131 -20.95 -9.51 -10.85
CA THR A 131 -21.10 -8.08 -10.55
C THR A 131 -19.96 -7.48 -9.73
N ALA A 132 -19.39 -8.24 -8.78
CA ALA A 132 -18.24 -7.78 -8.00
C ALA A 132 -17.01 -7.49 -8.88
N VAL A 133 -16.71 -8.37 -9.82
CA VAL A 133 -15.59 -8.21 -10.77
C VAL A 133 -15.88 -7.09 -11.76
N GLN A 134 -17.12 -6.97 -12.26
CA GLN A 134 -17.53 -5.87 -13.13
C GLN A 134 -17.28 -4.50 -12.48
N LYS A 135 -17.64 -4.35 -11.19
CA LYS A 135 -17.37 -3.14 -10.41
C LYS A 135 -15.88 -2.85 -10.29
N ALA A 136 -15.05 -3.86 -9.99
CA ALA A 136 -13.60 -3.70 -9.88
C ALA A 136 -12.98 -3.24 -11.21
N LYS A 137 -13.39 -3.83 -12.33
CA LYS A 137 -12.93 -3.44 -13.68
C LYS A 137 -13.40 -2.05 -14.06
N THR A 138 -14.66 -1.71 -13.76
CA THR A 138 -15.20 -0.35 -14.00
C THR A 138 -14.44 0.70 -13.18
N LEU A 139 -14.12 0.38 -11.92
CA LEU A 139 -13.29 1.25 -11.07
C LEU A 139 -11.90 1.44 -11.69
N TYR A 140 -11.24 0.35 -12.10
CA TYR A 140 -9.94 0.40 -12.77
C TYR A 140 -9.99 1.26 -14.05
N SER A 141 -10.92 0.99 -14.96
CA SER A 141 -11.08 1.76 -16.20
C SER A 141 -11.39 3.25 -15.94
N SER A 142 -12.09 3.58 -14.86
CA SER A 142 -12.34 4.97 -14.47
C SER A 142 -11.08 5.68 -13.96
N CYS A 143 -10.16 4.93 -13.35
CA CYS A 143 -8.91 5.46 -12.79
C CYS A 143 -7.85 5.73 -13.87
N ILE A 144 -7.72 4.85 -14.87
CA ILE A 144 -6.69 4.97 -15.91
C ILE A 144 -7.09 5.91 -17.06
N ASN A 145 -8.34 6.38 -17.10
CA ASN A 145 -8.82 7.27 -18.15
C ASN A 145 -8.48 8.73 -17.83
N GLU A 146 -7.19 9.06 -17.97
CA GLU A 146 -6.65 10.40 -17.72
C GLU A 146 -7.34 11.47 -18.58
N THR A 147 -7.74 11.16 -19.82
CA THR A 147 -8.46 12.11 -20.69
C THR A 147 -9.76 12.61 -20.04
N THR A 148 -10.53 11.71 -19.44
CA THR A 148 -11.78 12.07 -18.76
C THR A 148 -11.50 12.84 -17.47
N ILE A 149 -10.48 12.43 -16.70
CA ILE A 149 -10.06 13.11 -15.47
C ILE A 149 -9.62 14.54 -15.79
N ASP A 150 -8.76 14.72 -16.79
CA ASP A 150 -8.23 16.01 -17.22
C ASP A 150 -9.32 16.95 -17.73
N SER A 151 -10.29 16.41 -18.50
CA SER A 151 -11.43 17.18 -18.99
C SER A 151 -12.30 17.78 -17.87
N ARG A 152 -12.25 17.20 -16.66
CA ARG A 152 -13.04 17.64 -15.50
C ARG A 152 -12.30 18.65 -14.62
N GLY A 153 -10.98 18.80 -14.78
CA GLY A 153 -10.17 19.68 -13.94
C GLY A 153 -10.34 19.38 -12.45
N GLY A 154 -10.44 20.44 -11.64
CA GLY A 154 -10.76 20.36 -10.22
C GLY A 154 -12.23 20.56 -9.88
N MET A 155 -13.11 20.65 -10.89
CA MET A 155 -14.55 20.80 -10.72
C MET A 155 -15.20 19.77 -9.77
N PRO A 156 -14.82 18.47 -9.76
CA PRO A 156 -15.37 17.52 -8.78
C PRO A 156 -15.11 17.94 -7.33
N LEU A 157 -13.91 18.45 -7.04
CA LEU A 157 -13.55 18.95 -5.71
C LEU A 157 -14.32 20.25 -5.38
N ILE A 158 -14.40 21.18 -6.33
CA ILE A 158 -15.11 22.45 -6.15
C ILE A 158 -16.59 22.22 -5.81
N LYS A 159 -17.23 21.23 -6.45
CA LYS A 159 -18.62 20.85 -6.16
C LYS A 159 -18.79 20.18 -4.80
N LEU A 160 -17.75 19.52 -4.29
CA LEU A 160 -17.77 18.85 -2.99
C LEU A 160 -17.59 19.84 -1.83
N LEU A 161 -16.79 20.89 -2.03
CA LEU A 161 -16.41 21.83 -0.98
C LEU A 161 -17.57 22.44 -0.18
N PRO A 162 -18.68 22.88 -0.78
CA PRO A 162 -19.83 23.39 -0.03
C PRO A 162 -20.42 22.39 0.98
N ASN A 163 -20.35 21.08 0.70
CA ASN A 163 -20.87 20.04 1.61
C ASN A 163 -20.04 19.92 2.90
N ILE A 164 -18.80 20.39 2.88
CA ILE A 164 -17.87 20.34 4.01
C ILE A 164 -17.57 21.73 4.56
N SER A 165 -18.50 22.68 4.42
CA SER A 165 -18.37 24.08 4.84
C SER A 165 -17.28 24.89 4.14
N ASP A 166 -16.86 24.47 2.94
CA ASP A 166 -15.89 25.13 2.05
C ASP A 166 -14.52 25.41 2.66
N TRP A 167 -13.53 25.78 1.84
CA TRP A 167 -12.17 26.07 2.31
C TRP A 167 -11.99 27.57 2.51
N PRO A 168 -11.72 28.06 3.73
CA PRO A 168 -11.70 29.50 4.01
C PRO A 168 -10.71 30.30 3.16
N VAL A 169 -9.54 29.72 2.85
CA VAL A 169 -8.53 30.37 2.00
C VAL A 169 -8.98 30.48 0.55
N ALA A 170 -9.88 29.59 0.10
CA ALA A 170 -10.39 29.52 -1.26
C ALA A 170 -11.83 30.05 -1.41
N THR A 171 -12.31 30.82 -0.43
CA THR A 171 -13.71 31.27 -0.34
C THR A 171 -13.78 32.73 0.12
N ASN A 172 -14.43 33.57 -0.68
CA ASN A 172 -14.71 34.96 -0.31
C ASN A 172 -15.75 35.02 0.82
N ASN A 173 -15.50 35.85 1.83
CA ASN A 173 -16.42 36.06 2.96
C ASN A 173 -16.88 34.73 3.59
N TRP A 174 -15.93 33.83 3.85
CA TRP A 174 -16.20 32.52 4.44
C TRP A 174 -16.94 32.64 5.77
N GLU A 175 -16.59 33.65 6.58
CA GLU A 175 -17.19 33.93 7.88
C GLU A 175 -18.71 34.12 7.80
N SER A 176 -19.18 34.91 6.82
CA SER A 176 -20.62 35.15 6.64
C SER A 176 -21.33 33.99 5.97
N SER A 177 -20.64 33.26 5.08
CA SER A 177 -21.25 32.22 4.24
C SER A 177 -21.36 30.87 4.98
N TYR A 178 -20.35 30.53 5.77
CA TYR A 178 -20.23 29.24 6.45
C TYR A 178 -19.91 29.41 7.95
N GLY A 179 -19.04 30.37 8.30
CA GLY A 179 -18.56 30.56 9.66
C GLY A 179 -19.67 30.82 10.70
N ALA A 180 -20.75 31.50 10.32
CA ALA A 180 -21.87 31.80 11.23
C ALA A 180 -22.66 30.55 11.68
N ALA A 181 -22.79 29.54 10.80
CA ALA A 181 -23.47 28.28 11.11
C ALA A 181 -22.49 27.18 11.56
N TRP A 182 -21.19 27.47 11.51
CA TRP A 182 -20.15 26.50 11.76
C TRP A 182 -20.11 26.09 13.24
N THR A 183 -20.00 24.78 13.47
CA THR A 183 -19.69 24.22 14.80
C THR A 183 -18.67 23.12 14.62
N ALA A 184 -17.73 23.01 15.58
CA ALA A 184 -16.67 22.01 15.51
C ALA A 184 -17.23 20.58 15.49
N GLU A 185 -18.27 20.30 16.28
CA GLU A 185 -18.91 18.99 16.34
C GLU A 185 -19.44 18.56 14.97
N THR A 186 -20.13 19.45 14.25
CA THR A 186 -20.70 19.14 12.94
C THR A 186 -19.61 19.06 11.87
N ALA A 187 -18.64 19.98 11.87
CA ALA A 187 -17.59 20.01 10.86
C ALA A 187 -16.65 18.79 10.94
N ILE A 188 -16.23 18.41 12.15
CA ILE A 188 -15.40 17.22 12.35
C ILE A 188 -16.21 15.95 12.06
N ALA A 189 -17.47 15.89 12.49
CA ALA A 189 -18.33 14.72 12.26
C ALA A 189 -18.64 14.48 10.78
N GLU A 190 -18.89 15.52 9.99
CA GLU A 190 -19.16 15.41 8.55
C GLU A 190 -17.96 14.82 7.79
N LEU A 191 -16.74 15.27 8.12
CA LEU A 191 -15.50 14.73 7.56
C LEU A 191 -15.25 13.27 7.96
N ASN A 192 -15.52 12.94 9.22
CA ASN A 192 -15.36 11.58 9.73
C ASN A 192 -16.35 10.61 9.09
N SER A 193 -17.64 10.91 9.19
CA SER A 193 -18.73 9.99 8.82
C SER A 193 -18.87 9.78 7.32
N ARG A 194 -18.71 10.83 6.50
CA ARG A 194 -18.91 10.73 5.05
C ARG A 194 -17.65 10.42 4.26
N TYR A 195 -16.50 10.87 4.76
CA TYR A 195 -15.23 10.80 4.01
C TYR A 195 -14.15 9.99 4.72
N GLY A 196 -14.43 9.46 5.91
CA GLY A 196 -13.45 8.68 6.69
C GLY A 196 -12.25 9.50 7.15
N LYS A 197 -12.33 10.84 7.13
CA LYS A 197 -11.22 11.73 7.50
C LYS A 197 -11.32 12.14 8.96
N LYS A 198 -10.29 11.82 9.72
CA LYS A 198 -10.17 12.07 11.17
C LYS A 198 -9.24 13.25 11.41
N VAL A 199 -9.82 14.38 11.80
CA VAL A 199 -9.14 15.68 12.01
C VAL A 199 -9.42 16.17 13.42
N LEU A 200 -8.42 16.70 14.12
CA LEU A 200 -8.43 17.05 15.56
C LEU A 200 -8.76 15.91 16.53
N ILE A 201 -9.78 15.12 16.26
CA ILE A 201 -10.25 14.03 17.12
C ILE A 201 -10.45 12.82 16.23
N ASN A 202 -9.71 11.75 16.50
CA ASN A 202 -9.87 10.48 15.81
C ASN A 202 -10.98 9.67 16.48
N PHE A 203 -12.19 9.79 15.94
CA PHE A 203 -13.30 8.89 16.26
C PHE A 203 -13.30 7.70 15.30
N PHE A 204 -13.45 6.48 15.85
CA PHE A 204 -13.76 5.29 15.06
C PHE A 204 -14.48 4.22 15.88
N VAL A 205 -15.18 3.31 15.20
CA VAL A 205 -15.72 2.10 15.81
C VAL A 205 -14.76 0.96 15.54
N GLY A 206 -14.34 0.27 16.60
CA GLY A 206 -13.40 -0.84 16.54
C GLY A 206 -13.78 -1.92 17.54
N THR A 207 -13.08 -3.05 17.51
CA THR A 207 -13.25 -4.12 18.49
C THR A 207 -12.85 -3.63 19.89
N ASP A 208 -13.56 -4.03 20.95
CA ASP A 208 -13.14 -3.75 22.33
C ASP A 208 -11.96 -4.66 22.71
N ASP A 209 -10.81 -4.06 23.05
CA ASP A 209 -9.59 -4.79 23.42
C ASP A 209 -9.80 -5.76 24.61
N LYS A 210 -10.73 -5.45 25.53
CA LYS A 210 -11.07 -6.31 26.68
C LYS A 210 -12.25 -7.25 26.40
N ASN A 211 -12.95 -7.09 25.28
CA ASN A 211 -14.00 -7.99 24.84
C ASN A 211 -14.06 -8.05 23.31
N SER A 212 -13.33 -9.00 22.73
CA SER A 212 -13.18 -9.14 21.28
C SER A 212 -14.44 -9.55 20.52
N THR A 213 -15.54 -9.85 21.22
CA THR A 213 -16.85 -10.17 20.61
C THR A 213 -17.71 -8.93 20.35
N THR A 214 -17.32 -7.78 20.91
CA THR A 214 -18.08 -6.53 20.84
C THR A 214 -17.27 -5.42 20.16
N HIS A 215 -18.00 -4.45 19.61
CA HIS A 215 -17.40 -3.21 19.13
C HIS A 215 -17.68 -2.08 20.12
N ILE A 216 -16.76 -1.14 20.21
CA ILE A 216 -16.86 0.05 21.06
C ILE A 216 -16.36 1.28 20.29
N ILE A 217 -16.85 2.44 20.70
CA ILE A 217 -16.37 3.73 20.19
C ILE A 217 -14.99 4.01 20.77
N HIS A 218 -14.05 4.34 19.90
CA HIS A 218 -12.69 4.76 20.25
C HIS A 218 -12.50 6.24 19.94
N ILE A 219 -11.85 6.95 20.87
CA ILE A 219 -11.39 8.33 20.72
C ILE A 219 -9.88 8.35 20.88
N ASP A 220 -9.17 8.91 19.89
CA ASP A 220 -7.71 8.96 19.88
C ASP A 220 -7.19 10.26 19.26
N GLN A 221 -5.88 10.46 19.30
CA GLN A 221 -5.20 11.51 18.56
C GLN A 221 -5.34 11.31 17.04
N PRO A 222 -5.42 12.39 16.24
CA PRO A 222 -5.55 12.29 14.80
C PRO A 222 -4.22 11.93 14.13
N GLY A 223 -4.30 11.49 12.88
CA GLY A 223 -3.13 11.50 12.00
C GLY A 223 -2.67 12.94 11.72
N LEU A 224 -1.38 13.09 11.45
CA LEU A 224 -0.77 14.32 10.98
C LEU A 224 -0.61 14.22 9.45
N GLY A 225 -0.44 15.35 8.74
CA GLY A 225 -0.15 15.22 7.30
C GLY A 225 1.32 15.16 6.92
N LEU A 226 2.26 15.46 7.82
CA LEU A 226 3.64 14.97 7.69
C LEU A 226 3.77 13.59 8.36
N PRO A 227 4.77 12.76 7.96
CA PRO A 227 4.81 11.34 8.32
C PRO A 227 4.83 11.04 9.83
N SER A 228 5.44 11.91 10.64
CA SER A 228 5.45 11.79 12.10
C SER A 228 5.48 13.16 12.76
N ARG A 229 5.31 13.17 14.08
CA ARG A 229 5.44 14.38 14.90
C ARG A 229 6.83 15.03 14.80
N ASP A 230 7.88 14.25 14.55
CA ASP A 230 9.27 14.73 14.57
C ASP A 230 9.56 15.65 13.38
N TYR A 231 8.88 15.43 12.25
CA TYR A 231 8.96 16.33 11.09
C TYR A 231 8.60 17.78 11.43
N TYR A 232 7.73 17.99 12.43
CA TYR A 232 7.26 19.32 12.82
C TYR A 232 8.31 20.15 13.57
N GLU A 233 9.51 19.60 13.84
CA GLU A 233 10.69 20.39 14.22
C GLU A 233 11.07 21.37 13.10
N CYS A 234 10.90 20.96 11.82
CA CYS A 234 11.16 21.77 10.63
C CYS A 234 12.58 22.37 10.54
N THR A 235 13.54 21.69 11.13
CA THR A 235 14.98 22.00 11.12
C THR A 235 15.74 20.82 10.51
N GLY A 236 17.04 21.02 10.21
CA GLY A 236 17.92 19.94 9.75
C GLY A 236 17.34 19.15 8.58
N ALA A 237 17.20 17.84 8.76
CA ALA A 237 16.67 16.92 7.75
C ALA A 237 15.17 17.12 7.43
N TYR A 238 14.40 17.78 8.30
CA TYR A 238 12.96 17.97 8.14
C TYR A 238 12.58 19.32 7.51
N LYS A 239 13.54 20.24 7.39
CA LYS A 239 13.29 21.59 6.88
C LYS A 239 12.63 21.58 5.50
N GLU A 240 13.14 20.74 4.59
CA GLU A 240 12.64 20.65 3.22
C GLU A 240 11.21 20.14 3.17
N ALA A 241 10.93 19.05 3.88
CA ALA A 241 9.58 18.49 3.96
C ALA A 241 8.55 19.50 4.51
N CYS A 242 8.92 20.29 5.52
CA CYS A 242 8.05 21.35 6.03
C CYS A 242 7.82 22.48 5.03
N SER A 243 8.87 22.91 4.31
CA SER A 243 8.74 23.95 3.28
C SER A 243 7.83 23.49 2.17
N ALA A 244 8.14 22.33 1.58
CA ALA A 244 7.36 21.76 0.49
C ALA A 244 5.91 21.47 0.90
N TYR A 245 5.68 21.11 2.15
CA TYR A 245 4.33 20.90 2.66
C TYR A 245 3.52 22.21 2.73
N VAL A 246 4.12 23.33 3.14
CA VAL A 246 3.47 24.65 3.07
C VAL A 246 3.26 25.10 1.63
N ASP A 247 4.26 24.91 0.77
CA ASP A 247 4.19 25.27 -0.65
C ASP A 247 3.10 24.46 -1.40
N PHE A 248 2.94 23.19 -1.02
CA PHE A 248 1.84 22.35 -1.51
C PHE A 248 0.47 22.93 -1.12
N MET A 249 0.28 23.31 0.15
CA MET A 249 -0.98 23.92 0.59
C MET A 249 -1.28 25.23 -0.16
N ILE A 250 -0.28 26.08 -0.34
CA ILE A 250 -0.39 27.34 -1.10
C ILE A 250 -0.77 27.05 -2.56
N SER A 251 -0.11 26.08 -3.19
CA SER A 251 -0.35 25.73 -4.60
C SER A 251 -1.77 25.24 -4.83
N VAL A 252 -2.28 24.34 -3.97
CA VAL A 252 -3.65 23.85 -4.06
C VAL A 252 -4.66 24.98 -3.85
N ALA A 253 -4.42 25.90 -2.90
CA ALA A 253 -5.29 27.05 -2.70
C ALA A 253 -5.36 27.93 -3.95
N LYS A 254 -4.21 28.24 -4.57
CA LYS A 254 -4.14 29.02 -5.81
C LYS A 254 -4.90 28.35 -6.95
N LEU A 255 -4.76 27.03 -7.13
CA LEU A 255 -5.47 26.29 -8.17
C LEU A 255 -7.00 26.36 -8.00
N ILE A 256 -7.50 26.14 -6.77
CA ILE A 256 -8.95 26.21 -6.49
C ILE A 256 -9.47 27.63 -6.74
N LEU A 257 -8.73 28.66 -6.31
CA LEU A 257 -9.10 30.06 -6.54
C LEU A 257 -9.12 30.43 -8.02
N GLN A 258 -8.12 29.99 -8.79
CA GLN A 258 -8.05 30.17 -10.25
C GLN A 258 -9.24 29.53 -10.95
N GLU A 259 -9.54 28.27 -10.63
CA GLU A 259 -10.65 27.54 -11.26
C GLU A 259 -12.03 28.10 -10.87
N ARG A 260 -12.14 28.72 -9.68
CA ARG A 260 -13.32 29.48 -9.26
C ARG A 260 -13.40 30.90 -9.83
N ASN A 261 -12.40 31.36 -10.58
CA ASN A 261 -12.26 32.75 -11.05
C ASN A 261 -12.34 33.79 -9.91
N ILE A 262 -11.76 33.46 -8.75
CA ILE A 262 -11.66 34.37 -7.60
C ILE A 262 -10.30 35.06 -7.64
N SER A 263 -10.27 36.39 -7.53
CA SER A 263 -9.02 37.14 -7.37
C SER A 263 -8.43 36.89 -5.98
N PHE A 264 -7.11 36.72 -5.90
CA PHE A 264 -6.44 36.40 -4.64
C PHE A 264 -5.10 37.10 -4.48
N ASN A 265 -4.68 37.25 -3.23
CA ASN A 265 -3.39 37.80 -2.85
C ASN A 265 -2.49 36.66 -2.34
N GLU A 266 -1.37 36.41 -3.02
CA GLU A 266 -0.44 35.33 -2.67
C GLU A 266 0.14 35.48 -1.25
N THR A 267 0.38 36.71 -0.80
CA THR A 267 0.88 36.97 0.56
C THR A 267 -0.14 36.53 1.60
N GLN A 268 -1.43 36.81 1.39
CA GLN A 268 -2.50 36.41 2.30
C GLN A 268 -2.64 34.89 2.37
N ILE A 269 -2.57 34.20 1.22
CA ILE A 269 -2.58 32.73 1.18
C ILE A 269 -1.38 32.18 1.95
N SER A 270 -0.17 32.73 1.73
CA SER A 270 1.04 32.29 2.42
C SER A 270 0.93 32.47 3.94
N GLU A 271 0.41 33.61 4.41
CA GLU A 271 0.21 33.87 5.84
C GLU A 271 -0.82 32.90 6.46
N GLU A 272 -1.92 32.63 5.75
CA GLU A 272 -2.94 31.69 6.22
C GLU A 272 -2.40 30.25 6.29
N MET A 273 -1.66 29.80 5.27
CA MET A 273 -1.07 28.45 5.26
C MET A 273 0.06 28.28 6.29
N LYS A 274 0.82 29.35 6.59
CA LYS A 274 1.77 29.36 7.71
C LYS A 274 1.05 29.19 9.06
N LYS A 275 -0.07 29.88 9.27
CA LYS A 275 -0.89 29.69 10.49
C LYS A 275 -1.45 28.27 10.60
N VAL A 276 -1.82 27.64 9.48
CA VAL A 276 -2.23 26.23 9.45
C VAL A 276 -1.07 25.32 9.86
N MET A 277 0.15 25.59 9.37
CA MET A 277 1.34 24.84 9.78
C MET A 277 1.65 25.03 11.27
N ASP A 278 1.54 26.25 11.80
CA ASP A 278 1.75 26.51 13.23
C ASP A 278 0.73 25.78 14.10
N LEU A 279 -0.55 25.78 13.70
CA LEU A 279 -1.58 24.98 14.35
C LEU A 279 -1.23 23.48 14.34
N GLU A 280 -0.80 22.96 13.19
CA GLU A 280 -0.45 21.54 13.07
C GLU A 280 0.80 21.18 13.87
N LYS A 281 1.78 22.10 14.02
CA LYS A 281 2.91 21.94 14.94
C LYS A 281 2.47 21.82 16.40
N GLU A 282 1.53 22.67 16.83
CA GLU A 282 0.98 22.58 18.19
C GLU A 282 0.24 21.26 18.41
N ILE A 283 -0.56 20.81 17.44
CA ILE A 283 -1.24 19.52 17.46
C ILE A 283 -0.23 18.37 17.53
N ALA A 284 0.81 18.38 16.68
CA ALA A 284 1.87 17.36 16.66
C ALA A 284 2.69 17.34 17.96
N ASN A 285 2.88 18.48 18.61
CA ASN A 285 3.52 18.52 19.92
C ASN A 285 2.61 17.97 21.03
N ALA A 286 1.29 18.10 20.88
CA ALA A 286 0.32 17.54 21.81
C ALA A 286 0.15 16.02 21.66
N THR A 287 0.42 15.44 20.50
CA THR A 287 0.34 13.99 20.31
C THR A 287 1.38 13.25 21.16
N THR A 288 0.95 12.12 21.72
CA THR A 288 1.80 11.22 22.49
C THR A 288 2.69 10.43 21.53
N LYS A 289 3.95 10.21 21.94
CA LYS A 289 4.95 9.51 21.12
C LYS A 289 4.59 8.05 20.93
N SER A 290 5.08 7.44 19.85
CA SER A 290 4.82 6.03 19.55
C SER A 290 5.35 5.08 20.64
N GLU A 291 6.48 5.42 21.26
CA GLU A 291 7.11 4.62 22.33
C GLU A 291 6.26 4.62 23.61
N ASP A 292 5.56 5.73 23.89
CA ASP A 292 4.71 5.87 25.08
C ASP A 292 3.30 5.24 24.86
N ARG A 293 3.04 4.71 23.66
CA ARG A 293 1.76 4.11 23.26
C ARG A 293 1.86 2.60 22.98
N ASN A 294 3.00 1.99 23.32
CA ASN A 294 3.27 0.58 23.05
C ASN A 294 2.64 -0.40 24.07
N ASP A 295 2.23 0.09 25.24
CA ASP A 295 1.55 -0.71 26.27
C ASP A 295 0.02 -0.61 26.10
N PRO A 296 -0.64 -1.66 25.56
CA PRO A 296 -2.08 -1.63 25.32
C PRO A 296 -2.91 -1.56 26.61
N LEU A 297 -2.36 -1.97 27.77
CA LEU A 297 -3.07 -1.92 29.05
C LEU A 297 -3.17 -0.49 29.57
N LEU A 298 -2.12 0.32 29.37
CA LEU A 298 -2.11 1.74 29.75
C LEU A 298 -2.86 2.61 28.74
N LEU A 299 -2.86 2.21 27.47
CA LEU A 299 -3.59 2.91 26.40
C LEU A 299 -5.10 2.77 26.58
N TYR A 300 -5.59 1.64 27.09
CA TYR A 300 -7.02 1.37 27.25
C TYR A 300 -7.65 2.14 28.42
N ASN A 301 -8.28 3.28 28.14
CA ASN A 301 -9.02 4.06 29.14
C ASN A 301 -10.52 4.08 28.83
N LYS A 302 -11.23 3.08 29.35
CA LYS A 302 -12.69 2.97 29.21
C LYS A 302 -13.42 3.90 30.19
N MET A 303 -14.36 4.69 29.67
CA MET A 303 -15.22 5.58 30.46
C MET A 303 -16.56 5.79 29.77
N THR A 304 -17.55 6.32 30.49
CA THR A 304 -18.82 6.73 29.89
C THR A 304 -18.65 8.04 29.10
N LEU A 305 -19.53 8.27 28.12
CA LEU A 305 -19.60 9.53 27.39
C LEU A 305 -19.83 10.75 28.33
N ALA A 306 -20.59 10.57 29.41
CA ALA A 306 -20.73 11.58 30.46
C ALA A 306 -19.40 11.90 31.17
N GLN A 307 -18.61 10.87 31.48
CA GLN A 307 -17.27 11.06 32.07
C GLN A 307 -16.31 11.71 31.08
N LEU A 308 -16.36 11.36 29.80
CA LEU A 308 -15.58 12.00 28.73
C LEU A 308 -15.85 13.52 28.70
N GLN A 309 -17.14 13.91 28.72
CA GLN A 309 -17.52 15.33 28.73
C GLN A 309 -17.02 16.08 29.96
N ASN A 310 -17.06 15.45 31.14
CA ASN A 310 -16.62 16.06 32.39
C ASN A 310 -15.09 16.16 32.49
N ASN A 311 -14.37 15.11 32.08
CA ASN A 311 -12.92 15.02 32.22
C ASN A 311 -12.20 15.81 31.12
N PHE A 312 -12.76 15.88 29.92
CA PHE A 312 -12.13 16.48 28.74
C PHE A 312 -13.03 17.57 28.12
N SER A 313 -13.27 18.64 28.88
CA SER A 313 -13.98 19.82 28.38
C SER A 313 -13.10 20.60 27.41
N LEU A 314 -13.50 20.63 26.14
CA LEU A 314 -12.90 21.46 25.09
C LEU A 314 -13.75 22.71 24.85
N GLU A 315 -13.12 23.81 24.45
CA GLU A 315 -13.78 25.06 24.12
C GLU A 315 -13.23 25.57 22.78
N ILE A 316 -14.12 25.90 21.85
CA ILE A 316 -13.76 26.44 20.54
C ILE A 316 -14.64 27.66 20.31
N ASN A 317 -14.01 28.83 20.10
CA ASN A 317 -14.74 30.09 19.87
C ASN A 317 -15.81 30.38 20.95
N HIS A 318 -15.42 30.28 22.23
CA HIS A 318 -16.30 30.48 23.40
C HIS A 318 -17.50 29.52 23.50
N THR A 319 -17.48 28.44 22.73
CA THR A 319 -18.51 27.41 22.75
C THR A 319 -17.91 26.12 23.29
N VAL A 320 -18.54 25.57 24.33
CA VAL A 320 -18.14 24.28 24.91
C VAL A 320 -18.46 23.17 23.91
N PHE A 321 -17.45 22.36 23.59
CA PHE A 321 -17.60 21.22 22.70
C PHE A 321 -18.49 20.16 23.35
N ASN A 322 -19.55 19.76 22.64
CA ASN A 322 -20.48 18.74 23.10
C ASN A 322 -20.12 17.37 22.48
N TRP A 323 -19.48 16.51 23.28
CA TRP A 323 -19.06 15.17 22.87
C TRP A 323 -20.25 14.31 22.41
N SER A 324 -21.40 14.42 23.09
CA SER A 324 -22.60 13.68 22.70
C SER A 324 -23.14 14.14 21.36
N LYS A 325 -23.14 15.45 21.09
CA LYS A 325 -23.53 15.99 19.78
C LYS A 325 -22.57 15.54 18.70
N PHE A 326 -21.26 15.61 18.94
CA PHE A 326 -20.24 15.14 18.00
C PHE A 326 -20.42 13.65 17.64
N ILE A 327 -20.54 12.79 18.64
CA ILE A 327 -20.70 11.34 18.44
C ILE A 327 -22.04 11.03 17.75
N ASN A 328 -23.14 11.64 18.17
CA ASN A 328 -24.44 11.43 17.52
C ASN A 328 -24.48 11.99 16.09
N ASN A 329 -23.78 13.09 15.80
CA ASN A 329 -23.65 13.59 14.41
C ASN A 329 -23.00 12.53 13.50
N ILE A 330 -22.01 11.79 14.00
CA ILE A 330 -21.39 10.67 13.26
C ILE A 330 -22.34 9.47 13.19
N MET A 331 -22.81 8.97 14.34
CA MET A 331 -23.56 7.71 14.43
C MET A 331 -24.98 7.80 13.83
N SER A 332 -25.55 9.01 13.72
CA SER A 332 -26.83 9.23 13.04
C SER A 332 -26.78 8.89 11.55
N THR A 333 -25.61 8.97 10.91
CA THR A 333 -25.43 8.56 9.50
C THR A 333 -25.70 7.08 9.26
N VAL A 334 -25.58 6.26 10.31
CA VAL A 334 -25.89 4.83 10.32
C VAL A 334 -27.10 4.51 11.21
N GLN A 335 -27.92 5.53 11.52
CA GLN A 335 -29.19 5.41 12.26
C GLN A 335 -29.02 4.87 13.70
N ILE A 336 -27.87 5.13 14.34
CA ILE A 336 -27.61 4.75 15.72
C ILE A 336 -27.67 6.00 16.62
N LYS A 337 -28.49 5.93 17.66
CA LYS A 337 -28.55 6.94 18.72
C LYS A 337 -27.63 6.53 19.88
N VAL A 338 -26.79 7.45 20.33
CA VAL A 338 -25.85 7.23 21.42
C VAL A 338 -26.27 8.06 22.63
N GLU A 339 -26.47 7.39 23.77
CA GLU A 339 -26.84 8.04 25.04
C GLU A 339 -25.58 8.40 25.85
N ASN A 340 -25.69 9.33 26.80
CA ASN A 340 -24.55 9.75 27.64
C ASN A 340 -23.98 8.63 28.54
N THR A 341 -24.71 7.53 28.70
CA THR A 341 -24.27 6.33 29.41
C THR A 341 -23.44 5.38 28.55
N GLU A 342 -23.27 5.66 27.25
CA GLU A 342 -22.48 4.84 26.34
C GLU A 342 -21.02 4.77 26.82
N ASP A 343 -20.47 3.57 26.78
CA ASP A 343 -19.05 3.35 27.05
C ASP A 343 -18.20 3.70 25.83
N VAL A 344 -17.10 4.41 26.07
CA VAL A 344 -16.10 4.76 25.06
C VAL A 344 -14.71 4.42 25.57
N VAL A 345 -13.78 4.10 24.67
CA VAL A 345 -12.36 3.92 24.97
C VAL A 345 -11.60 5.15 24.48
N VAL A 346 -10.89 5.81 25.40
CA VAL A 346 -10.03 6.95 25.09
C VAL A 346 -8.57 6.48 25.08
N TYR A 347 -7.94 6.45 23.92
CA TYR A 347 -6.55 6.00 23.81
C TYR A 347 -5.53 7.09 24.18
N ASP A 348 -5.88 8.37 24.02
CA ASP A 348 -4.96 9.47 24.31
C ASP A 348 -5.59 10.57 25.18
N PRO A 349 -5.77 10.31 26.49
CA PRO A 349 -6.30 11.31 27.42
C PRO A 349 -5.38 12.52 27.59
N GLU A 350 -4.06 12.33 27.47
CA GLU A 350 -3.08 13.42 27.56
C GLU A 350 -3.21 14.38 26.38
N TYR A 351 -3.35 13.86 25.16
CA TYR A 351 -3.63 14.64 23.97
C TYR A 351 -4.89 15.49 24.14
N LEU A 352 -6.01 14.91 24.57
CA LEU A 352 -7.26 15.67 24.77
C LEU A 352 -7.11 16.78 25.81
N THR A 353 -6.31 16.55 26.85
CA THR A 353 -5.99 17.55 27.87
C THR A 353 -5.19 18.71 27.28
N LYS A 354 -4.14 18.43 26.50
CA LYS A 354 -3.32 19.44 25.83
C LYS A 354 -4.10 20.20 24.76
N LEU A 355 -4.97 19.51 24.03
CA LEU A 355 -5.78 20.07 22.94
C LEU A 355 -6.62 21.25 23.40
N LYS A 356 -7.16 21.22 24.63
CA LYS A 356 -7.92 22.34 25.21
C LYS A 356 -7.17 23.68 25.11
N SER A 357 -5.87 23.69 25.38
CA SER A 357 -5.06 24.92 25.35
C SER A 357 -4.80 25.42 23.93
N ILE A 358 -4.72 24.51 22.97
CA ILE A 358 -4.49 24.81 21.55
C ILE A 358 -5.76 25.41 20.95
N LEU A 359 -6.92 24.82 21.26
CA LEU A 359 -8.21 25.23 20.68
C LEU A 359 -8.56 26.70 20.92
N ASN A 360 -8.12 27.26 22.06
CA ASN A 360 -8.36 28.66 22.43
C ASN A 360 -7.50 29.68 21.67
N LYS A 361 -6.43 29.25 20.97
CA LYS A 361 -5.51 30.16 20.26
C LYS A 361 -5.94 30.45 18.82
N TYR A 362 -6.80 29.60 18.26
CA TYR A 362 -7.13 29.61 16.84
C TYR A 362 -8.64 29.81 16.64
N THR A 363 -9.01 30.28 15.44
CA THR A 363 -10.39 30.57 15.07
C THR A 363 -10.97 29.39 14.26
N PRO A 364 -12.31 29.32 14.12
CA PRO A 364 -12.96 28.38 13.21
C PRO A 364 -12.34 28.34 11.80
N ARG A 365 -11.93 29.50 11.27
CA ARG A 365 -11.22 29.61 9.98
C ARG A 365 -9.95 28.77 9.96
N HIS A 366 -9.09 28.91 10.97
CA HIS A 366 -7.82 28.17 11.01
C HIS A 366 -8.05 26.66 11.13
N PHE A 367 -9.03 26.24 11.95
CA PHE A 367 -9.40 24.83 12.04
C PHE A 367 -9.91 24.30 10.70
N MET A 368 -10.85 24.99 10.07
CA MET A 368 -11.37 24.57 8.76
C MET A 368 -10.30 24.52 7.68
N ALA A 369 -9.38 25.47 7.69
CA ALA A 369 -8.24 25.45 6.78
C ALA A 369 -7.36 24.21 7.00
N GLN A 370 -7.11 23.81 8.25
CA GLN A 370 -6.35 22.61 8.61
C GLN A 370 -7.10 21.30 8.30
N HIS A 371 -8.41 21.23 8.55
CA HIS A 371 -9.19 20.00 8.41
C HIS A 371 -9.26 19.51 6.97
N GLN A 372 -9.45 20.44 6.04
CA GLN A 372 -9.67 20.12 4.64
C GLN A 372 -8.36 19.82 3.90
N LYS A 373 -7.20 20.21 4.43
CA LYS A 373 -5.89 19.81 3.88
C LYS A 373 -5.72 18.28 3.81
N LEU A 374 -6.24 17.52 4.78
CA LEU A 374 -6.19 16.04 4.73
C LEU A 374 -7.14 15.43 3.68
N LEU A 375 -8.15 16.18 3.25
CA LEU A 375 -8.96 15.82 2.08
C LEU A 375 -8.20 16.13 0.79
N PHE A 376 -7.59 17.30 0.68
CA PHE A 376 -6.90 17.72 -0.53
C PHE A 376 -5.67 16.88 -0.83
N GLY A 377 -4.87 16.49 0.17
CA GLY A 377 -3.71 15.61 -0.06
C GLY A 377 -4.07 14.29 -0.76
N GLY A 378 -5.27 13.75 -0.51
CA GLY A 378 -5.77 12.56 -1.21
C GLY A 378 -6.57 12.87 -2.48
N ALA A 379 -7.40 13.92 -2.47
CA ALA A 379 -8.25 14.26 -3.61
C ALA A 379 -7.47 14.85 -4.78
N VAL A 380 -6.41 15.63 -4.52
CA VAL A 380 -5.55 16.23 -5.55
C VAL A 380 -4.88 15.17 -6.42
N GLN A 381 -4.53 14.02 -5.84
CA GLN A 381 -3.98 12.87 -6.58
C GLN A 381 -4.99 12.20 -7.53
N THR A 382 -6.28 12.52 -7.41
CA THR A 382 -7.37 12.00 -8.25
C THR A 382 -7.91 13.02 -9.24
N MET A 383 -7.31 14.23 -9.28
CA MET A 383 -7.69 15.34 -10.16
C MET A 383 -6.77 15.40 -11.39
N SER A 384 -6.98 16.40 -12.25
CA SER A 384 -6.24 16.52 -13.51
C SER A 384 -4.72 16.55 -13.34
N THR A 385 -4.02 16.10 -14.38
CA THR A 385 -2.56 16.04 -14.46
C THR A 385 -1.90 17.40 -14.23
N ALA A 386 -2.57 18.51 -14.57
CA ALA A 386 -2.11 19.87 -14.27
C ALA A 386 -2.12 20.19 -12.76
N THR A 387 -3.08 19.66 -12.00
CA THR A 387 -3.13 19.75 -10.53
C THR A 387 -2.11 18.80 -9.89
N TRP A 388 -1.85 17.66 -10.53
CA TRP A 388 -0.93 16.62 -10.07
C TRP A 388 0.57 16.95 -10.28
N LYS A 389 0.97 17.48 -11.46
CA LYS A 389 2.39 17.77 -11.78
C LYS A 389 3.04 18.78 -10.82
N MET A 390 2.28 19.75 -10.31
CA MET A 390 2.79 20.71 -9.33
C MET A 390 3.21 20.08 -7.99
N GLN A 391 2.74 18.86 -7.68
CA GLN A 391 3.15 18.13 -6.47
C GLN A 391 4.57 17.56 -6.56
N TRP A 392 5.10 17.38 -7.78
CA TRP A 392 6.37 16.68 -8.05
C TRP A 392 7.44 17.56 -8.72
N ASP A 393 7.05 18.63 -9.42
CA ASP A 393 7.99 19.55 -10.09
C ASP A 393 8.85 20.39 -9.11
N GLY A 394 8.59 20.30 -7.79
CA GLY A 394 9.46 20.85 -6.74
C GLY A 394 10.65 19.95 -6.35
N TYR A 395 10.80 18.79 -6.99
CA TYR A 395 11.77 17.75 -6.60
C TYR A 395 12.71 17.28 -7.72
N THR A 396 12.86 18.07 -8.80
CA THR A 396 13.94 17.89 -9.80
C THR A 396 14.97 18.99 -9.73
#